data_AF-T0RAN4-F1
#
_entry.id   AF-T0RAN4-F1
#
_cell.length_a   1.000
_cell.length_b   1.000
_cell.length_c   1.000
_cell.angle_alpha   90.00
_cell.angle_beta   90.00
_cell.angle_gamma   90.00
#
_symmetry.space_group_name_H-M   'P 1'
#
loop_
_entity.id
_entity.type
_entity.pdbx_description
1 polymer ?
#
loop_
_entity_poly.entity_id
_entity_poly.type
_entity_poly.pdbx_seq_one_letter_code
_entity_poly.pdbx_strand_id
1 'polypeptide(L)'
;MRKLIIAIAMTFAALNASAVNLAFKFEVTSSGNSMYACNAGLKHADPAGRVCYDRQTLNSCNPVLCKDGQACDCVCTGGFTLPNNGRDDGEYRLDFFNASYANWTDNGEAPTNIQYVRKTAGKNSAQTAINAADTFSTQLLSLDFNLGSERYGAEYFVDVCFRATQIDYPSSNTYANGDKLNWAIDRGVTITDLSSDLGDSTHVWDLDETDVIYSLATYETSSALQVKATLYCKDKDGSLVFNEETAYTTFDAAQKIKFASRSTKADLKGCIVRYTFKETNVDGISSVRKWKAQKARICTYTSVNEAE
;
A
#
# COMPACT_ATOMS: atom_id res chain seq x y z
N MET A 1 2.70 -8.96 -111.96
CA MET A 1 3.57 -8.23 -110.99
C MET A 1 2.75 -8.08 -109.71
N ARG A 2 2.96 -8.94 -108.72
CA ARG A 2 3.87 -8.75 -107.57
C ARG A 2 3.45 -7.57 -106.66
N LYS A 3 2.79 -7.97 -105.57
CA LYS A 3 2.97 -7.51 -104.17
C LYS A 3 2.87 -6.00 -103.91
N LEU A 4 1.86 -5.60 -103.14
CA LEU A 4 2.12 -4.92 -101.86
C LEU A 4 0.96 -5.18 -100.88
N ILE A 5 1.28 -5.94 -99.84
CA ILE A 5 0.61 -6.04 -98.55
C ILE A 5 0.94 -4.74 -97.76
N ILE A 6 0.19 -4.46 -96.68
CA ILE A 6 0.36 -3.42 -95.63
C ILE A 6 -0.75 -2.35 -95.81
N ALA A 7 -1.68 -2.10 -94.89
CA ALA A 7 -1.49 -1.95 -93.46
C ALA A 7 -2.84 -1.97 -92.68
N ILE A 8 -2.73 -2.44 -91.44
CA ILE A 8 -3.54 -2.04 -90.26
C ILE A 8 -4.97 -2.59 -90.25
N ALA A 9 -5.05 -3.92 -90.07
CA ALA A 9 -6.02 -4.45 -89.13
C ALA A 9 -5.68 -3.84 -87.76
N MET A 10 -6.51 -2.90 -87.29
CA MET A 10 -6.47 -2.48 -85.88
C MET A 10 -6.89 -3.68 -85.05
N THR A 11 -5.87 -4.42 -84.64
CA THR A 11 -5.90 -5.35 -83.53
C THR A 11 -6.51 -4.59 -82.35
N PHE A 12 -7.78 -4.86 -82.04
CA PHE A 12 -8.27 -4.71 -80.68
C PHE A 12 -7.44 -5.67 -79.83
N ALA A 13 -6.24 -5.24 -79.45
CA ALA A 13 -5.63 -5.70 -78.23
C ALA A 13 -6.61 -5.27 -77.13
N ALA A 14 -7.52 -6.17 -76.78
CA ALA A 14 -8.12 -6.17 -75.47
C ALA A 14 -6.95 -6.24 -74.50
N LEU A 15 -6.43 -5.08 -74.12
CA LEU A 15 -5.70 -4.92 -72.89
C LEU A 15 -6.73 -5.29 -71.83
N ASN A 16 -6.74 -6.56 -71.43
CA ASN A 16 -7.26 -6.94 -70.15
C ASN A 16 -6.46 -6.11 -69.15
N ALA A 17 -6.96 -4.92 -68.84
CA ALA A 17 -6.59 -4.19 -67.65
C ALA A 17 -7.05 -5.10 -66.52
N SER A 18 -6.17 -6.04 -66.14
CA SER A 18 -6.25 -6.73 -64.88
C SER A 18 -6.20 -5.62 -63.84
N ALA A 19 -7.37 -5.12 -63.43
CA ALA A 19 -7.46 -4.27 -62.26
C ALA A 19 -7.02 -5.16 -61.10
N VAL A 20 -5.73 -5.12 -60.78
CA VAL A 20 -5.16 -5.79 -59.62
C VAL A 20 -5.72 -5.02 -58.42
N ASN A 21 -6.86 -5.47 -57.93
CA ASN A 21 -7.49 -4.92 -56.75
C ASN A 21 -6.76 -5.50 -55.53
N LEU A 22 -5.99 -4.65 -54.87
CA LEU A 22 -5.24 -5.02 -53.68
C LEU A 22 -6.02 -4.55 -52.46
N ALA A 23 -6.87 -5.43 -51.94
CA ALA A 23 -7.59 -5.21 -50.69
C ALA A 23 -6.78 -5.80 -49.54
N PHE A 24 -6.41 -4.97 -48.57
CA PHE A 24 -5.77 -5.41 -47.33
C PHE A 24 -6.71 -5.15 -46.16
N LYS A 25 -6.81 -6.13 -45.25
CA LYS A 25 -7.50 -6.00 -43.97
C LYS A 25 -6.42 -6.05 -42.89
N PHE A 26 -6.46 -5.11 -41.96
CA PHE A 26 -5.62 -5.14 -40.77
C PHE A 26 -6.49 -4.97 -39.53
N GLU A 27 -5.99 -5.48 -38.41
CA GLU A 27 -6.65 -5.44 -37.11
C GLU A 27 -5.67 -4.76 -36.14
N VAL A 28 -6.20 -3.88 -35.28
CA VAL A 28 -5.39 -3.11 -34.32
C VAL A 28 -5.88 -3.42 -32.91
N THR A 29 -4.96 -3.85 -32.05
CA THR A 29 -5.20 -4.07 -30.61
C THR A 29 -4.41 -3.04 -29.80
N SER A 30 -5.03 -2.45 -28.77
CA SER A 30 -4.41 -1.48 -27.87
C SER A 30 -4.80 -1.78 -26.42
N SER A 31 -3.84 -1.69 -25.50
CA SER A 31 -4.07 -1.90 -24.07
C SER A 31 -3.01 -1.14 -23.26
N GLY A 32 -3.44 -0.40 -22.24
CA GLY A 32 -2.56 0.29 -21.30
C GLY A 32 -2.30 -0.52 -20.03
N ASN A 33 -1.30 -0.11 -19.26
CA ASN A 33 -1.11 -0.56 -17.88
C ASN A 33 -1.90 0.31 -16.90
N SER A 34 -2.10 -0.17 -15.67
CA SER A 34 -2.79 0.57 -14.61
C SER A 34 -2.17 0.28 -13.26
N MET A 35 -2.18 1.27 -12.37
CA MET A 35 -1.65 1.15 -11.01
C MET A 35 -2.52 1.91 -10.02
N TYR A 36 -2.84 1.27 -8.89
CA TYR A 36 -3.78 1.80 -7.90
C TYR A 36 -3.56 1.13 -6.54
N ALA A 37 -3.94 1.81 -5.46
CA ALA A 37 -4.02 1.18 -4.15
C ALA A 37 -5.19 0.19 -4.16
N CYS A 38 -4.98 -1.05 -3.72
CA CYS A 38 -5.93 -2.14 -3.97
C CYS A 38 -6.30 -2.96 -2.74
N ASN A 39 -5.56 -2.84 -1.66
CA ASN A 39 -5.95 -3.41 -0.37
C ASN A 39 -5.23 -2.67 0.77
N ALA A 40 -5.75 -2.82 1.97
CA ALA A 40 -5.13 -2.35 3.19
C ALA A 40 -5.52 -3.27 4.32
N GLY A 41 -4.73 -3.26 5.39
CA GLY A 41 -5.09 -4.01 6.59
C GLY A 41 -4.38 -3.56 7.83
N LEU A 42 -4.89 -4.00 8.97
CA LEU A 42 -4.46 -3.59 10.30
C LEU A 42 -4.51 -4.77 11.27
N LYS A 43 -3.44 -4.94 12.05
CA LYS A 43 -3.40 -5.75 13.27
C LYS A 43 -2.71 -4.95 14.38
N HIS A 44 -2.88 -5.41 15.60
CA HIS A 44 -2.14 -4.90 16.75
C HIS A 44 -1.58 -6.10 17.51
N ALA A 45 -0.26 -6.10 17.73
CA ALA A 45 0.38 -7.17 18.46
C ALA A 45 -0.05 -7.13 19.94
N ASP A 46 -0.24 -8.30 20.54
CA ASP A 46 -0.50 -8.34 21.97
C ASP A 46 0.69 -7.77 22.73
N PRO A 47 0.46 -6.85 23.68
CA PRO A 47 1.52 -6.39 24.56
C PRO A 47 2.09 -7.55 25.39
N ALA A 48 3.40 -7.55 25.62
CA ALA A 48 4.09 -8.58 26.42
C ALA A 48 3.63 -8.63 27.90
N GLY A 49 2.94 -7.60 28.39
CA GLY A 49 2.43 -7.51 29.74
C GLY A 49 2.10 -6.07 30.13
N ARG A 50 1.41 -5.87 31.25
CA ARG A 50 0.98 -4.54 31.71
C ARG A 50 2.17 -3.61 31.96
N VAL A 51 2.02 -2.34 31.62
CA VAL A 51 3.01 -1.29 31.92
C VAL A 51 2.43 -0.37 32.99
N CYS A 52 3.18 -0.14 34.05
CA CYS A 52 2.82 0.76 35.14
C CYS A 52 3.84 1.89 35.25
N TYR A 53 3.38 3.13 35.38
CA TYR A 53 4.23 4.30 35.50
C TYR A 53 3.65 5.38 36.41
N ASP A 54 4.53 6.13 37.04
CA ASP A 54 4.20 7.28 37.85
C ASP A 54 3.86 8.48 36.95
N ARG A 55 2.70 9.11 37.15
CA ARG A 55 2.22 10.17 36.26
C ARG A 55 3.09 11.43 36.27
N GLN A 56 3.78 11.70 37.37
CA GLN A 56 4.58 12.93 37.51
C GLN A 56 5.97 12.73 36.94
N THR A 57 6.61 11.62 37.29
CA THR A 57 8.02 11.35 36.96
C THR A 57 8.18 10.53 35.69
N LEU A 58 7.13 9.86 35.23
CA LEU A 58 7.17 8.90 34.12
C LEU A 58 8.21 7.79 34.35
N ASN A 59 8.41 7.41 35.62
CA ASN A 59 9.22 6.25 35.97
C ASN A 59 8.34 5.02 36.14
N SER A 60 8.89 3.84 35.88
CA SER A 60 8.21 2.58 36.20
C SER A 60 7.85 2.53 37.69
N CYS A 61 6.63 2.12 38.00
CA CYS A 61 6.15 2.02 39.39
C CYS A 61 5.40 0.70 39.61
N ASN A 62 5.19 0.33 40.87
CA ASN A 62 4.40 -0.83 41.25
C ASN A 62 3.21 -0.38 42.10
N PRO A 63 1.96 -0.49 41.61
CA PRO A 63 0.78 -0.02 42.34
C PRO A 63 0.53 -0.82 43.63
N VAL A 64 1.06 -2.05 43.75
CA VAL A 64 0.92 -2.89 44.96
C VAL A 64 1.69 -2.29 46.14
N LEU A 65 2.72 -1.47 45.89
CA LEU A 65 3.49 -0.83 46.94
C LEU A 65 2.83 0.44 47.49
N CYS A 66 1.71 0.86 46.91
CA CYS A 66 0.97 2.03 47.36
C CYS A 66 0.19 1.70 48.64
N LYS A 67 0.52 2.40 49.72
CA LYS A 67 -0.15 2.25 51.02
C LYS A 67 -1.32 3.21 51.12
N ASP A 68 -2.36 2.78 51.83
CA ASP A 68 -3.51 3.63 52.15
C ASP A 68 -3.05 4.94 52.82
N GLY A 69 -3.56 6.07 52.33
CA GLY A 69 -3.22 7.41 52.80
C GLY A 69 -1.95 8.02 52.19
N GLN A 70 -1.23 7.32 51.31
CA GLN A 70 -0.14 7.90 50.52
C GLN A 70 -0.66 8.37 49.15
N ALA A 71 -0.17 9.52 48.68
CA ALA A 71 -0.39 9.95 47.30
C ALA A 71 0.37 9.00 46.36
N CYS A 72 -0.35 8.03 45.80
CA CYS A 72 0.15 7.10 44.81
C CYS A 72 -0.27 7.59 43.42
N ASP A 73 0.69 8.12 42.66
CA ASP A 73 0.49 8.56 41.28
C ASP A 73 0.79 7.45 40.25
N CYS A 74 0.84 6.19 40.69
CA CYS A 74 1.11 5.04 39.84
C CYS A 74 -0.14 4.64 39.06
N VAL A 75 -0.10 4.82 37.74
CA VAL A 75 -1.13 4.34 36.81
C VAL A 75 -0.57 3.21 35.97
N CYS A 76 -1.44 2.38 35.42
CA CYS A 76 -1.02 1.29 34.56
C CYS A 76 -1.97 1.14 33.38
N THR A 77 -1.42 0.67 32.27
CA THR A 77 -2.20 0.34 31.08
C THR A 77 -3.26 -0.73 31.39
N GLY A 78 -4.26 -0.83 30.51
CA GLY A 78 -5.27 -1.89 30.50
C GLY A 78 -4.67 -3.30 30.42
N GLY A 79 -5.52 -4.31 30.55
CA GLY A 79 -5.11 -5.72 30.60
C GLY A 79 -4.87 -6.24 32.02
N PHE A 80 -5.83 -5.96 32.93
CA PHE A 80 -5.75 -6.45 34.30
C PHE A 80 -6.07 -7.94 34.37
N THR A 81 -5.04 -8.77 34.34
CA THR A 81 -5.12 -10.12 34.87
C THR A 81 -5.02 -10.04 36.39
N LEU A 82 -6.17 -10.04 37.08
CA LEU A 82 -6.20 -10.71 38.38
C LEU A 82 -5.71 -12.15 38.16
N PRO A 83 -5.03 -12.77 39.14
CA PRO A 83 -4.39 -14.07 38.97
C PRO A 83 -5.30 -15.20 38.46
N ASN A 84 -6.63 -15.01 38.37
CA ASN A 84 -7.58 -16.02 37.91
C ASN A 84 -8.68 -15.54 36.93
N ASN A 85 -8.66 -14.29 36.44
CA ASN A 85 -9.70 -13.80 35.51
C ASN A 85 -9.04 -13.10 34.31
N GLY A 86 -8.73 -13.89 33.28
CA GLY A 86 -8.06 -13.49 32.04
C GLY A 86 -8.83 -12.47 31.20
N ARG A 87 -8.89 -11.22 31.67
CA ARG A 87 -9.32 -10.09 30.86
C ARG A 87 -8.09 -9.57 30.11
N ASP A 88 -7.75 -10.28 29.04
CA ASP A 88 -6.95 -9.74 27.93
C ASP A 88 -7.79 -8.62 27.29
N ASP A 89 -7.82 -7.45 27.93
CA ASP A 89 -8.48 -6.27 27.40
C ASP A 89 -7.73 -5.84 26.14
N GLY A 90 -8.17 -6.38 25.01
CA GLY A 90 -7.45 -6.34 23.74
C GLY A 90 -7.32 -4.93 23.20
N GLU A 91 -6.12 -4.36 23.32
CA GLU A 91 -5.75 -3.05 22.77
C GLU A 91 -6.14 -2.91 21.29
N TYR A 92 -6.05 -4.01 20.52
CA TYR A 92 -6.49 -4.09 19.13
C TYR A 92 -7.93 -3.62 18.90
N ARG A 93 -8.79 -3.62 19.92
CA ARG A 93 -10.20 -3.21 19.81
C ARG A 93 -10.37 -1.71 19.65
N LEU A 94 -9.39 -0.94 20.12
CA LEU A 94 -9.38 0.52 20.03
C LEU A 94 -8.76 1.00 18.71
N ASP A 95 -8.02 0.12 18.03
CA ASP A 95 -7.45 0.39 16.72
C ASP A 95 -8.42 -0.04 15.63
N PHE A 96 -8.64 0.85 14.66
CA PHE A 96 -9.45 0.56 13.50
C PHE A 96 -8.97 1.34 12.29
N PHE A 97 -9.39 0.94 11.11
CA PHE A 97 -9.25 1.78 9.93
C PHE A 97 -10.59 1.94 9.23
N ASN A 98 -10.74 3.08 8.57
CA ASN A 98 -11.80 3.34 7.62
C ASN A 98 -11.19 3.27 6.22
N ALA A 99 -11.88 2.59 5.30
CA ALA A 99 -11.51 2.61 3.89
C ALA A 99 -12.77 2.78 3.05
N SER A 100 -12.62 3.51 1.95
CA SER A 100 -13.59 3.43 0.86
C SER A 100 -12.93 2.78 -0.34
N TYR A 101 -13.68 1.91 -1.02
CA TYR A 101 -13.21 1.23 -2.21
C TYR A 101 -14.33 1.08 -3.22
N ALA A 102 -13.95 0.87 -4.47
CA ALA A 102 -14.86 0.67 -5.58
C ALA A 102 -14.38 -0.51 -6.42
N ASN A 103 -15.22 -0.96 -7.34
CA ASN A 103 -14.73 -1.80 -8.43
C ASN A 103 -13.65 -1.00 -9.18
N TRP A 104 -12.57 -1.69 -9.55
CA TRP A 104 -11.59 -1.12 -10.44
C TRP A 104 -12.25 -0.84 -11.80
N THR A 105 -11.99 0.33 -12.34
CA THR A 105 -12.45 0.79 -13.65
C THR A 105 -11.24 1.19 -14.48
N ASP A 106 -11.38 1.12 -15.81
CA ASP A 106 -10.30 1.51 -16.70
C ASP A 106 -9.95 3.00 -16.57
N ASN A 107 -8.73 3.36 -17.00
CA ASN A 107 -8.18 4.70 -16.83
C ASN A 107 -9.13 5.78 -17.38
N GLY A 108 -9.56 6.70 -16.52
CA GLY A 108 -10.43 7.83 -16.88
C GLY A 108 -11.92 7.61 -16.62
N GLU A 109 -12.33 6.41 -16.22
CA GLU A 109 -13.71 6.15 -15.82
C GLU A 109 -13.94 6.44 -14.33
N ALA A 110 -15.10 7.01 -14.01
CA ALA A 110 -15.47 7.27 -12.62
C ALA A 110 -15.73 5.94 -11.88
N PRO A 111 -15.23 5.77 -10.64
CA PRO A 111 -15.46 4.57 -9.86
C PRO A 111 -16.96 4.35 -9.59
N THR A 112 -17.41 3.11 -9.73
CA THR A 112 -18.79 2.69 -9.44
C THR A 112 -18.82 1.73 -8.26
N ASN A 113 -20.00 1.53 -7.66
CA ASN A 113 -20.20 0.65 -6.50
C ASN A 113 -19.26 0.98 -5.32
N ILE A 114 -19.17 2.26 -4.95
CA ILE A 114 -18.35 2.69 -3.82
C ILE A 114 -18.91 2.06 -2.53
N GLN A 115 -18.05 1.35 -1.82
CA GLN A 115 -18.31 0.74 -0.54
C GLN A 115 -17.46 1.40 0.54
N TYR A 116 -18.00 1.46 1.74
CA TYR A 116 -17.33 1.99 2.92
C TYR A 116 -17.20 0.87 3.94
N VAL A 117 -15.99 0.65 4.43
CA VAL A 117 -15.73 -0.33 5.47
C VAL A 117 -15.01 0.31 6.63
N ARG A 118 -15.43 -0.10 7.82
CA ARG A 118 -14.69 0.12 9.05
C ARG A 118 -14.31 -1.25 9.61
N LYS A 119 -13.02 -1.44 9.88
CA LYS A 119 -12.51 -2.71 10.42
C LYS A 119 -11.64 -2.41 11.62
N THR A 120 -11.97 -3.05 12.74
CA THR A 120 -11.12 -3.11 13.92
C THR A 120 -9.86 -3.92 13.62
N ALA A 121 -8.74 -3.61 14.25
CA ALA A 121 -7.50 -4.35 14.09
C ALA A 121 -7.70 -5.84 14.43
N GLY A 122 -6.97 -6.72 13.75
CA GLY A 122 -6.93 -8.12 14.14
C GLY A 122 -5.87 -8.40 15.20
N LYS A 123 -6.05 -9.50 15.94
CA LYS A 123 -5.12 -9.96 17.00
C LYS A 123 -3.94 -10.74 16.41
N ASN A 124 -4.23 -11.85 15.71
CA ASN A 124 -3.20 -12.75 15.18
C ASN A 124 -2.90 -12.54 13.68
N SER A 125 -3.82 -11.89 12.96
CA SER A 125 -3.72 -11.61 11.54
C SER A 125 -4.35 -10.25 11.25
N ALA A 126 -3.86 -9.57 10.22
CA ALA A 126 -4.44 -8.29 9.82
C ALA A 126 -5.88 -8.48 9.34
N GLN A 127 -6.79 -7.65 9.84
CA GLN A 127 -8.09 -7.48 9.21
C GLN A 127 -7.88 -6.66 7.95
N THR A 128 -8.41 -7.12 6.81
CA THR A 128 -8.21 -6.47 5.51
C THR A 128 -9.47 -5.74 5.05
N ALA A 129 -9.27 -4.69 4.26
CA ALA A 129 -10.36 -3.93 3.64
C ALA A 129 -11.09 -4.79 2.62
N ILE A 130 -10.31 -5.55 1.84
CA ILE A 130 -10.72 -6.32 0.68
C ILE A 130 -10.22 -7.77 0.83
N ASN A 131 -10.99 -8.74 0.35
CA ASN A 131 -10.57 -10.14 0.33
C ASN A 131 -9.41 -10.34 -0.65
N ALA A 132 -8.50 -11.25 -0.35
CA ALA A 132 -7.33 -11.50 -1.20
C ALA A 132 -7.70 -11.82 -2.67
N ALA A 133 -8.81 -12.55 -2.89
CA ALA A 133 -9.29 -12.90 -4.23
C ALA A 133 -9.73 -11.69 -5.07
N ASP A 134 -10.20 -10.62 -4.42
CA ASP A 134 -10.81 -9.47 -5.08
C ASP A 134 -9.78 -8.34 -5.32
N THR A 135 -8.56 -8.49 -4.80
CA THR A 135 -7.51 -7.45 -4.77
C THR A 135 -7.29 -6.75 -6.13
N PHE A 136 -7.28 -7.48 -7.26
CA PHE A 136 -7.07 -6.88 -8.60
C PHE A 136 -8.35 -6.38 -9.28
N SER A 137 -9.50 -6.57 -8.65
CA SER A 137 -10.82 -6.14 -9.14
C SER A 137 -11.36 -4.92 -8.40
N THR A 138 -10.64 -4.42 -7.40
CA THR A 138 -11.06 -3.34 -6.51
C THR A 138 -9.97 -2.30 -6.34
N GLN A 139 -10.35 -1.03 -6.25
CA GLN A 139 -9.46 0.09 -5.97
C GLN A 139 -9.87 0.79 -4.68
N LEU A 140 -8.89 1.07 -3.82
CA LEU A 140 -9.04 1.95 -2.67
C LEU A 140 -9.13 3.40 -3.13
N LEU A 141 -10.12 4.12 -2.63
CA LEU A 141 -10.33 5.54 -2.90
C LEU A 141 -9.89 6.41 -1.72
N SER A 142 -10.06 5.91 -0.50
CA SER A 142 -9.56 6.55 0.72
C SER A 142 -9.18 5.51 1.77
N LEU A 143 -8.26 5.87 2.65
CA LEU A 143 -7.77 5.01 3.73
C LEU A 143 -7.31 5.86 4.90
N ASP A 144 -7.85 5.60 6.08
CA ASP A 144 -7.52 6.28 7.33
C ASP A 144 -7.32 5.26 8.45
N PHE A 145 -6.12 5.16 9.00
CA PHE A 145 -5.83 4.37 10.20
C PHE A 145 -6.05 5.23 11.45
N ASN A 146 -6.80 4.69 12.41
CA ASN A 146 -7.11 5.33 13.69
C ASN A 146 -6.62 4.40 14.80
N LEU A 147 -5.51 4.78 15.43
CA LEU A 147 -4.82 3.95 16.41
C LEU A 147 -5.10 4.49 17.81
N GLY A 148 -6.12 3.93 18.46
CA GLY A 148 -6.61 4.34 19.77
C GLY A 148 -6.08 3.48 20.93
N SER A 149 -5.26 2.47 20.65
CA SER A 149 -4.61 1.65 21.66
C SER A 149 -3.83 2.48 22.67
N GLU A 150 -3.85 2.11 23.95
CA GLU A 150 -3.04 2.80 24.98
C GLU A 150 -1.54 2.67 24.73
N ARG A 151 -1.13 1.60 24.02
CA ARG A 151 0.27 1.34 23.70
C ARG A 151 0.49 1.25 22.20
N TYR A 152 1.71 1.55 21.78
CA TYR A 152 2.16 1.23 20.44
C TYR A 152 2.26 -0.30 20.25
N GLY A 153 2.08 -0.73 19.01
CA GLY A 153 2.08 -2.14 18.64
C GLY A 153 1.31 -2.43 17.34
N ALA A 154 0.76 -1.40 16.70
CA ALA A 154 0.03 -1.55 15.47
C ALA A 154 0.98 -1.94 14.34
N GLU A 155 0.52 -2.86 13.49
CA GLU A 155 1.13 -3.18 12.21
C GLU A 155 0.04 -3.09 11.13
N TYR A 156 0.28 -2.22 10.16
CA TYR A 156 -0.66 -1.94 9.10
C TYR A 156 0.03 -1.96 7.75
N PHE A 157 -0.75 -2.19 6.69
CA PHE A 157 -0.21 -2.22 5.35
C PHE A 157 -1.15 -1.57 4.34
N VAL A 158 -0.56 -1.16 3.22
CA VAL A 158 -1.26 -0.80 1.99
C VAL A 158 -0.62 -1.56 0.83
N ASP A 159 -1.48 -2.13 -0.01
CA ASP A 159 -1.10 -2.81 -1.25
C ASP A 159 -1.32 -1.87 -2.42
N VAL A 160 -0.29 -1.71 -3.24
CA VAL A 160 -0.36 -1.07 -4.56
C VAL A 160 -0.34 -2.16 -5.60
N CYS A 161 -1.42 -2.25 -6.37
CA CYS A 161 -1.55 -3.19 -7.47
C CYS A 161 -1.12 -2.55 -8.77
N PHE A 162 -0.38 -3.30 -9.57
CA PHE A 162 -0.05 -2.99 -10.95
C PHE A 162 -0.67 -4.06 -11.86
N ARG A 163 -1.42 -3.63 -12.86
CA ARG A 163 -1.92 -4.48 -13.96
C ARG A 163 -1.13 -4.14 -15.21
N ALA A 164 -0.48 -5.13 -15.77
CA ALA A 164 0.23 -4.98 -17.03
C ALA A 164 -0.76 -4.91 -18.21
N THR A 165 -0.24 -4.56 -19.39
CA THR A 165 -1.04 -4.52 -20.61
C THR A 165 -1.61 -5.91 -20.93
N GLN A 166 -2.77 -5.95 -21.59
CA GLN A 166 -3.41 -7.18 -22.04
C GLN A 166 -2.87 -7.71 -23.38
N ILE A 167 -1.90 -7.02 -24.00
CA ILE A 167 -1.29 -7.44 -25.27
C ILE A 167 -0.17 -8.42 -24.97
N ASP A 168 -0.26 -9.64 -25.49
CA ASP A 168 0.76 -10.66 -25.32
C ASP A 168 2.02 -10.33 -26.13
N TYR A 169 3.14 -10.29 -25.42
CA TYR A 169 4.43 -10.12 -26.04
C TYR A 169 5.11 -11.48 -26.17
N PRO A 170 5.82 -11.74 -27.28
CA PRO A 170 6.57 -12.98 -27.46
C PRO A 170 7.45 -13.26 -26.23
N SER A 171 7.53 -14.52 -25.82
CA SER A 171 8.41 -14.88 -24.71
C SER A 171 9.86 -14.48 -25.03
N SER A 172 10.66 -14.25 -23.99
CA SER A 172 12.05 -13.79 -24.09
C SER A 172 12.99 -14.64 -24.96
N ASN A 173 12.56 -15.85 -25.35
CA ASN A 173 13.27 -16.78 -26.23
C ASN A 173 12.90 -16.65 -27.72
N THR A 174 11.90 -15.84 -28.06
CA THR A 174 11.38 -15.71 -29.44
C THR A 174 11.78 -14.39 -30.11
N TYR A 175 12.21 -13.40 -29.34
CA TYR A 175 12.73 -12.14 -29.88
C TYR A 175 14.10 -12.36 -30.52
N ALA A 176 14.18 -12.21 -31.84
CA ALA A 176 15.42 -12.39 -32.61
C ALA A 176 16.46 -11.28 -32.40
N ASN A 177 16.07 -10.09 -31.94
CA ASN A 177 16.90 -8.88 -32.00
C ASN A 177 17.20 -8.18 -30.66
N GLY A 178 16.90 -8.81 -29.51
CA GLY A 178 17.18 -8.19 -28.20
C GLY A 178 16.15 -7.18 -27.70
N ASP A 179 15.11 -6.87 -28.49
CA ASP A 179 13.91 -6.09 -28.12
C ASP A 179 13.02 -6.84 -27.13
N LYS A 180 13.56 -7.15 -25.96
CA LYS A 180 12.83 -7.82 -24.89
C LYS A 180 12.21 -6.75 -24.02
N LEU A 181 10.96 -6.99 -23.59
CA LEU A 181 10.37 -6.22 -22.50
C LEU A 181 11.36 -6.15 -21.34
N ASN A 182 11.44 -5.00 -20.68
CA ASN A 182 12.30 -4.80 -19.52
C ASN A 182 11.56 -3.91 -18.53
N TRP A 183 10.78 -4.52 -17.64
CA TRP A 183 10.07 -3.80 -16.61
C TRP A 183 11.01 -3.39 -15.50
N ALA A 184 11.18 -2.10 -15.24
CA ALA A 184 11.81 -1.56 -14.04
C ALA A 184 10.74 -1.21 -12.99
N ILE A 185 10.92 -1.73 -11.79
CA ILE A 185 10.03 -1.57 -10.65
C ILE A 185 10.77 -0.81 -9.55
N ASP A 186 10.32 0.40 -9.26
CA ASP A 186 10.83 1.23 -8.17
C ASP A 186 9.79 1.37 -7.07
N ARG A 187 10.29 1.43 -5.83
CA ARG A 187 9.47 1.49 -4.63
C ARG A 187 10.10 2.45 -3.64
N GLY A 188 9.30 3.31 -3.05
CA GLY A 188 9.70 4.14 -1.93
C GLY A 188 8.51 4.61 -1.12
N VAL A 189 8.81 5.25 0.00
CA VAL A 189 7.81 5.74 0.95
C VAL A 189 8.35 6.96 1.68
N THR A 190 7.48 7.91 2.00
CA THR A 190 7.77 9.02 2.90
C THR A 190 6.72 9.06 4.00
N ILE A 191 7.12 9.59 5.15
CA ILE A 191 6.22 9.99 6.22
C ILE A 191 6.39 11.49 6.45
N THR A 192 5.27 12.16 6.72
CA THR A 192 5.24 13.57 7.05
C THR A 192 4.38 13.72 8.29
N ASP A 193 4.97 14.20 9.37
CA ASP A 193 4.20 14.52 10.56
C ASP A 193 3.33 15.77 10.29
N LEU A 194 2.10 15.73 10.77
CA LEU A 194 1.13 16.81 10.62
C LEU A 194 0.87 17.53 11.96
N SER A 195 1.39 17.04 13.08
CA SER A 195 1.08 17.58 14.40
C SER A 195 1.67 18.97 14.63
N SER A 196 2.86 19.27 14.06
CA SER A 196 3.48 20.59 14.12
C SER A 196 2.66 21.67 13.41
N ASP A 197 1.98 21.28 12.32
CA ASP A 197 1.20 22.18 11.48
C ASP A 197 -0.22 22.39 12.02
N LEU A 198 -0.65 21.51 12.93
CA LEU A 198 -1.96 21.53 13.59
C LEU A 198 -1.95 22.22 14.95
N GLY A 199 -0.80 22.80 15.32
CA GLY A 199 -0.55 23.79 16.37
C GLY A 199 -1.58 23.91 17.49
N ASP A 200 -1.23 23.40 18.67
CA ASP A 200 -1.14 24.21 19.89
C ASP A 200 -0.51 23.37 21.03
N SER A 201 0.77 23.58 21.31
CA SER A 201 1.43 22.90 22.43
C SER A 201 1.06 23.46 23.80
N THR A 202 0.46 24.66 23.83
CA THR A 202 0.22 25.45 25.05
C THR A 202 -1.11 25.13 25.71
N HIS A 203 -2.11 24.65 24.97
CA HIS A 203 -3.35 24.18 25.56
C HIS A 203 -3.10 22.89 26.37
N VAL A 204 -3.69 22.87 27.56
CA VAL A 204 -3.74 21.72 28.47
C VAL A 204 -5.17 21.22 28.39
N TRP A 205 -5.33 19.99 27.89
CA TRP A 205 -6.66 19.41 27.70
C TRP A 205 -7.39 19.39 29.03
N ASP A 206 -8.60 19.94 29.01
CA ASP A 206 -9.57 19.84 30.10
C ASP A 206 -10.86 19.23 29.56
N LEU A 207 -11.68 18.66 30.44
CA LEU A 207 -12.98 18.06 30.10
C LEU A 207 -13.95 19.06 29.45
N ASP A 208 -13.73 20.35 29.68
CA ASP A 208 -14.51 21.45 29.11
C ASP A 208 -14.00 21.89 27.71
N GLU A 209 -12.84 21.40 27.26
CA GLU A 209 -12.31 21.66 25.92
C GLU A 209 -12.86 20.66 24.90
N THR A 210 -13.40 21.20 23.81
CA THR A 210 -13.88 20.39 22.67
C THR A 210 -12.79 20.07 21.65
N ASP A 211 -11.62 20.71 21.78
CA ASP A 211 -10.58 20.66 20.76
C ASP A 211 -9.61 19.50 20.98
N VAL A 212 -9.17 18.92 19.87
CA VAL A 212 -8.13 17.88 19.88
C VAL A 212 -6.77 18.55 20.02
N ILE A 213 -6.06 18.24 21.11
CA ILE A 213 -4.71 18.77 21.34
C ILE A 213 -3.67 17.85 20.72
N TYR A 214 -2.78 18.42 19.89
CA TYR A 214 -1.73 17.69 19.21
C TYR A 214 -0.38 17.73 19.96
N SER A 215 0.36 16.62 19.90
CA SER A 215 1.70 16.48 20.48
C SER A 215 2.75 17.15 19.59
N LEU A 216 3.75 17.80 20.21
CA LEU A 216 4.96 18.25 19.49
C LEU A 216 5.88 17.08 19.11
N ALA A 217 5.77 15.95 19.82
CA ALA A 217 6.53 14.76 19.47
C ALA A 217 5.89 14.11 18.24
N THR A 218 6.72 13.82 17.24
CA THR A 218 6.25 13.20 16.00
C THR A 218 5.79 11.76 16.25
N TYR A 219 4.78 11.33 15.49
CA TYR A 219 4.27 9.97 15.51
C TYR A 219 5.39 8.97 15.17
N GLU A 220 6.16 9.28 14.13
CA GLU A 220 7.26 8.47 13.63
C GLU A 220 8.27 8.13 14.73
N THR A 221 8.78 9.15 15.42
CA THR A 221 9.79 8.99 16.48
C THR A 221 9.18 8.34 17.72
N SER A 222 7.95 8.71 18.10
CA SER A 222 7.32 8.20 19.32
C SER A 222 6.97 6.72 19.23
N SER A 223 6.49 6.28 18.06
CA SER A 223 6.16 4.88 17.79
C SER A 223 7.37 4.02 17.39
N ALA A 224 8.52 4.65 17.14
CA ALA A 224 9.68 4.05 16.47
C ALA A 224 9.24 3.32 15.19
N LEU A 225 8.57 4.06 14.29
CA LEU A 225 7.93 3.48 13.12
C LEU A 225 8.98 2.87 12.18
N GLN A 226 8.74 1.63 11.79
CA GLN A 226 9.52 0.93 10.76
C GLN A 226 8.65 0.60 9.57
N VAL A 227 9.28 0.48 8.40
CA VAL A 227 8.62 0.06 7.15
C VAL A 227 9.41 -1.01 6.42
N LYS A 228 8.70 -1.91 5.76
CA LYS A 228 9.25 -2.82 4.75
C LYS A 228 8.40 -2.82 3.49
N ALA A 229 8.98 -3.29 2.39
CA ALA A 229 8.27 -3.52 1.14
C ALA A 229 8.32 -5.00 0.74
N THR A 230 7.18 -5.55 0.35
CA THR A 230 7.07 -6.88 -0.26
C THR A 230 6.69 -6.71 -1.73
N LEU A 231 7.36 -7.40 -2.64
CA LEU A 231 7.05 -7.42 -4.07
C LEU A 231 6.64 -8.81 -4.49
N TYR A 232 5.44 -8.90 -5.04
CA TYR A 232 4.89 -10.12 -5.60
C TYR A 232 4.44 -9.89 -7.04
N CYS A 233 5.02 -10.59 -8.01
CA CYS A 233 4.67 -10.44 -9.42
C CYS A 233 4.47 -11.79 -10.09
N LYS A 234 3.51 -11.84 -11.01
CA LYS A 234 3.32 -12.98 -11.91
C LYS A 234 3.43 -12.55 -13.36
N ASP A 235 3.92 -13.45 -14.21
CA ASP A 235 3.78 -13.33 -15.66
C ASP A 235 2.39 -13.77 -16.14
N LYS A 236 2.14 -13.60 -17.44
CA LYS A 236 0.86 -13.97 -18.06
C LYS A 236 0.58 -15.46 -18.10
N ASP A 237 1.64 -16.27 -18.09
CA ASP A 237 1.53 -17.72 -17.91
C ASP A 237 1.16 -18.10 -16.47
N GLY A 238 1.20 -17.12 -15.55
CA GLY A 238 0.85 -17.28 -14.13
C GLY A 238 2.02 -17.74 -13.26
N SER A 239 3.23 -17.84 -13.84
CA SER A 239 4.46 -18.17 -13.13
C SER A 239 4.90 -17.02 -12.25
N LEU A 240 5.53 -17.37 -11.13
CA LEU A 240 6.03 -16.40 -10.16
C LEU A 240 7.33 -15.77 -10.67
N VAL A 241 7.33 -14.44 -10.84
CA VAL A 241 8.50 -13.67 -11.29
C VAL A 241 9.24 -13.07 -10.09
N PHE A 242 8.50 -12.48 -9.17
CA PHE A 242 9.04 -11.94 -7.92
C PHE A 242 8.21 -12.40 -6.73
N ASN A 243 8.91 -12.74 -5.64
CA ASN A 243 8.35 -12.98 -4.32
C ASN A 243 9.43 -12.67 -3.29
N GLU A 244 9.62 -11.39 -3.03
CA GLU A 244 10.67 -10.91 -2.15
C GLU A 244 10.13 -9.93 -1.12
N GLU A 245 10.83 -9.85 -0.01
CA GLU A 245 10.55 -8.93 1.08
C GLU A 245 11.85 -8.25 1.52
N THR A 246 11.79 -6.94 1.77
CA THR A 246 12.91 -6.21 2.37
C THR A 246 12.90 -6.34 3.88
N ALA A 247 14.05 -6.15 4.52
CA ALA A 247 14.09 -5.96 5.96
C ALA A 247 13.29 -4.70 6.37
N TYR A 248 12.82 -4.67 7.61
CA TYR A 248 12.28 -3.46 8.22
C TYR A 248 13.36 -2.39 8.32
N THR A 249 13.01 -1.19 7.91
CA THR A 249 13.87 0.00 7.97
C THR A 249 13.16 1.05 8.82
N THR A 250 13.87 1.64 9.79
CA THR A 250 13.34 2.74 10.60
C THR A 250 13.27 4.01 9.76
N PHE A 251 12.22 4.81 9.98
CA PHE A 251 12.19 6.15 9.42
C PHE A 251 13.11 7.09 10.22
N ASP A 252 13.83 7.93 9.49
CA ASP A 252 14.46 9.12 10.04
C ASP A 252 13.66 10.35 9.59
N ALA A 253 13.67 11.40 10.40
CA ALA A 253 12.82 12.57 10.22
C ALA A 253 12.90 13.14 8.79
N ALA A 254 11.74 13.22 8.12
CA ALA A 254 11.56 13.73 6.76
C ALA A 254 12.30 12.94 5.64
N GLN A 255 12.69 11.68 5.89
CA GLN A 255 13.38 10.86 4.89
C GLN A 255 12.42 10.13 3.94
N LYS A 256 12.75 10.18 2.65
CA LYS A 256 12.22 9.23 1.66
C LYS A 256 13.04 7.94 1.72
N ILE A 257 12.42 6.86 2.18
CA ILE A 257 13.01 5.52 2.08
C ILE A 257 12.82 5.03 0.65
N LYS A 258 13.91 4.70 -0.03
CA LYS A 258 13.91 4.03 -1.33
C LYS A 258 14.31 2.57 -1.14
N PHE A 259 13.48 1.66 -1.61
CA PHE A 259 13.81 0.24 -1.62
C PHE A 259 14.57 -0.11 -2.90
N ALA A 260 15.29 -1.23 -2.89
CA ALA A 260 16.05 -1.66 -4.05
C ALA A 260 15.13 -1.86 -5.27
N SER A 261 15.53 -1.27 -6.38
CA SER A 261 14.86 -1.45 -7.68
C SER A 261 14.97 -2.89 -8.15
N ARG A 262 13.99 -3.30 -8.94
CA ARG A 262 13.98 -4.61 -9.60
C ARG A 262 13.71 -4.46 -11.07
N SER A 263 14.29 -5.34 -11.87
CA SER A 263 13.95 -5.42 -13.28
C SER A 263 13.70 -6.85 -13.73
N THR A 264 12.79 -7.01 -14.69
CA THR A 264 12.47 -8.31 -15.27
C THR A 264 12.12 -8.19 -16.74
N LYS A 265 12.46 -9.23 -17.50
CA LYS A 265 12.09 -9.37 -18.91
C LYS A 265 10.86 -10.25 -19.16
N ALA A 266 10.15 -10.61 -18.09
CA ALA A 266 8.94 -11.39 -18.18
C ALA A 266 7.78 -10.53 -18.71
N ASP A 267 6.89 -11.13 -19.52
CA ASP A 267 5.62 -10.50 -19.87
C ASP A 267 4.68 -10.56 -18.65
N LEU A 268 4.73 -9.52 -17.84
CA LEU A 268 4.01 -9.46 -16.58
C LEU A 268 2.50 -9.53 -16.81
N LYS A 269 1.77 -10.21 -15.91
CA LYS A 269 0.32 -10.09 -15.76
C LYS A 269 -0.03 -8.98 -14.79
N GLY A 270 0.72 -8.91 -13.70
CA GLY A 270 0.54 -7.90 -12.67
C GLY A 270 1.46 -8.12 -11.48
N CYS A 271 1.51 -7.11 -10.63
CA CYS A 271 2.30 -7.08 -9.41
C CYS A 271 1.49 -6.51 -8.24
N ILE A 272 1.87 -6.91 -7.03
CA ILE A 272 1.47 -6.29 -5.77
C ILE A 272 2.74 -5.80 -5.09
N VAL A 273 2.76 -4.52 -4.75
CA VAL A 273 3.75 -3.92 -3.86
C VAL A 273 3.06 -3.63 -2.53
N ARG A 274 3.41 -4.38 -1.50
CA ARG A 274 2.90 -4.15 -0.14
C ARG A 274 3.89 -3.30 0.64
N TYR A 275 3.44 -2.18 1.18
CA TYR A 275 4.17 -1.41 2.19
C TYR A 275 3.60 -1.78 3.55
N THR A 276 4.42 -2.38 4.42
CA THR A 276 4.02 -2.74 5.78
C THR A 276 4.74 -1.85 6.77
N PHE A 277 3.97 -1.21 7.65
CA PHE A 277 4.42 -0.31 8.69
C PHE A 277 4.23 -0.98 10.04
N LYS A 278 5.19 -0.82 10.94
CA LYS A 278 5.16 -1.43 12.26
C LYS A 278 5.65 -0.45 13.30
N GLU A 279 4.85 -0.24 14.33
CA GLU A 279 5.29 0.44 15.55
C GLU A 279 6.16 -0.52 16.37
N THR A 280 7.37 -0.11 16.75
CA THR A 280 8.33 -1.01 17.41
C THR A 280 8.64 -0.63 18.84
N ASN A 281 8.22 0.55 19.28
CA ASN A 281 8.32 0.96 20.66
C ASN A 281 7.25 0.24 21.50
N VAL A 282 7.39 -1.06 21.73
CA VAL A 282 6.35 -1.92 22.33
C VAL A 282 6.65 -2.33 23.77
N ASP A 283 7.83 -2.01 24.30
CA ASP A 283 8.27 -2.39 25.63
C ASP A 283 8.26 -1.23 26.63
N GLY A 284 7.98 -1.55 27.90
CA GLY A 284 8.08 -0.61 29.03
C GLY A 284 7.26 0.66 28.86
N ILE A 285 7.66 1.72 29.56
CA ILE A 285 6.92 3.00 29.54
C ILE A 285 6.94 3.68 28.17
N SER A 286 8.01 3.48 27.39
CA SER A 286 8.12 4.08 26.07
C SER A 286 7.01 3.57 25.14
N SER A 287 6.47 2.37 25.41
CA SER A 287 5.33 1.85 24.66
C SER A 287 4.01 2.54 24.88
N VAL A 288 3.85 3.32 25.94
CA VAL A 288 2.60 4.03 26.23
C VAL A 288 2.45 5.22 25.27
N ARG A 289 1.33 5.29 24.55
CA ARG A 289 1.01 6.42 23.68
C ARG A 289 0.90 7.69 24.51
N LYS A 290 1.28 8.82 23.91
CA LYS A 290 1.10 10.12 24.54
C LYS A 290 -0.38 10.49 24.52
N TRP A 291 -0.83 11.21 25.55
CA TRP A 291 -2.21 11.70 25.65
C TRP A 291 -2.58 12.67 24.52
N LYS A 292 -1.66 13.56 24.17
CA LYS A 292 -1.84 14.49 23.04
C LYS A 292 -1.82 13.71 21.73
N ALA A 293 -2.76 14.02 20.84
CA ALA A 293 -2.94 13.35 19.56
C ALA A 293 -1.69 13.49 18.67
N GLN A 294 -1.41 12.45 17.89
CA GLN A 294 -0.36 12.46 16.88
C GLN A 294 -0.98 12.14 15.54
N LYS A 295 -0.48 12.77 14.47
CA LYS A 295 -1.02 12.58 13.13
C LYS A 295 0.11 12.62 12.12
N ALA A 296 0.17 11.60 11.27
CA ALA A 296 1.13 11.54 10.18
C ALA A 296 0.42 11.25 8.86
N ARG A 297 0.99 11.73 7.77
CA ARG A 297 0.66 11.37 6.40
C ARG A 297 1.75 10.48 5.86
N ILE A 298 1.36 9.33 5.29
CA ILE A 298 2.27 8.41 4.62
C ILE A 298 1.99 8.47 3.13
N CYS A 299 3.04 8.67 2.33
CA CYS A 299 2.95 8.65 0.87
C CYS A 299 3.80 7.50 0.33
N THR A 300 3.17 6.58 -0.39
CA THR A 300 3.86 5.49 -1.09
C THR A 300 4.14 5.88 -2.53
N TYR A 301 5.35 5.59 -3.00
CA TYR A 301 5.79 5.83 -4.36
C TYR A 301 6.11 4.48 -5.00
N THR A 302 5.28 4.05 -5.93
CA THR A 302 5.53 2.86 -6.75
C THR A 302 5.59 3.31 -8.19
N SER A 303 6.50 2.74 -8.98
CA SER A 303 6.48 2.87 -10.44
C SER A 303 6.85 1.55 -11.08
N VAL A 304 6.18 1.24 -12.18
CA VAL A 304 6.48 0.09 -13.03
C VAL A 304 6.51 0.60 -14.46
N ASN A 305 7.72 0.77 -14.99
CA ASN A 305 7.95 1.35 -16.30
C ASN A 305 8.71 0.35 -17.17
N GLU A 306 8.55 0.45 -18.48
CA GLU A 306 9.53 -0.16 -19.37
C GLU A 306 10.83 0.66 -19.30
N ALA A 307 11.95 -0.02 -19.11
CA ALA A 307 13.28 0.55 -19.06
C ALA A 307 14.00 0.27 -20.37
N GLU A 308 14.58 1.32 -20.93
CA GLU A 308 15.52 1.26 -22.07
C GLU A 308 16.72 0.34 -21.79
#